data_AF-A8LMV6-F1
#
_entry.id   AF-A8LMV6-F1
#
_cell.length_a   1.000
_cell.length_b   1.000
_cell.length_c   1.000
_cell.angle_alpha   90.00
_cell.angle_beta   90.00
_cell.angle_gamma   90.00
#
_symmetry.space_group_name_H-M   'P 1'
#
loop_
_entity.id
_entity.type
_entity.pdbx_description
1 polymer ?
#
loop_
_entity_poly.entity_id
_entity_poly.type
_entity_poly.pdbx_seq_one_letter_code
_entity_poly.pdbx_strand_id
1 'polypeptide(L)'
;MKQGLWAAIALLASVGLARAEFPAPGTVLAEITVDVTGDGTPDTARLVVGTDADAVLVLDTGQRRVTAPKIAWLGGPAPGPSLEATSAGSLQVVTGNDSIGRERWSQTLTLAWRDDDLLLAGFTYGWRDTLDAANTGRCDVNLLTGRGVLTVNGQETAITQPPDRLPVTLWDGQPPRSCGLD
;
A
#
# COMPACT_ATOMS: atom_id res chain seq x y z
N MET A 1 77.58 -6.62 11.53
CA MET A 1 76.48 -6.01 10.75
C MET A 1 75.20 -6.76 11.12
N LYS A 2 74.30 -6.15 11.90
CA LYS A 2 73.04 -6.78 12.37
C LYS A 2 71.89 -6.26 11.51
N GLN A 3 71.14 -7.20 10.92
CA GLN A 3 70.01 -6.93 10.02
C GLN A 3 68.78 -6.49 10.83
N GLY A 4 68.13 -5.42 10.37
CA GLY A 4 66.95 -4.83 10.97
C GLY A 4 65.67 -5.56 10.55
N LEU A 5 64.79 -5.78 11.53
CA LEU A 5 63.47 -6.37 11.37
C LEU A 5 62.47 -5.25 11.03
N TRP A 6 61.80 -5.33 9.88
CA TRP A 6 60.70 -4.44 9.53
C TRP A 6 59.38 -5.12 9.89
N ALA A 7 58.61 -4.52 10.80
CA ALA A 7 57.25 -4.94 11.14
C ALA A 7 56.26 -4.26 10.20
N ALA A 8 55.52 -5.03 9.40
CA ALA A 8 54.41 -4.53 8.60
C ALA A 8 53.11 -4.59 9.44
N ILE A 9 52.51 -3.42 9.70
CA ILE A 9 51.19 -3.30 10.32
C ILE A 9 50.14 -3.43 9.22
N ALA A 10 49.35 -4.50 9.27
CA ALA A 10 48.19 -4.69 8.40
C ALA A 10 46.98 -3.94 9.00
N LEU A 11 46.51 -2.90 8.31
CA LEU A 11 45.26 -2.19 8.62
C LEU A 11 44.07 -3.04 8.14
N LEU A 12 43.34 -3.66 9.07
CA LEU A 12 42.07 -4.33 8.79
C LEU A 12 40.96 -3.28 8.74
N ALA A 13 40.55 -2.87 7.54
CA ALA A 13 39.36 -2.05 7.34
C ALA A 13 38.10 -2.89 7.59
N SER A 14 37.37 -2.59 8.65
CA SER A 14 36.07 -3.21 8.94
C SER A 14 35.03 -2.66 7.96
N VAL A 15 34.66 -3.44 6.95
CA VAL A 15 33.51 -3.10 6.09
C VAL A 15 32.25 -3.42 6.89
N GLY A 16 31.60 -2.39 7.42
CA GLY A 16 30.29 -2.54 8.07
C GLY A 16 29.24 -2.93 7.04
N LEU A 17 28.59 -4.09 7.25
CA LEU A 17 27.39 -4.45 6.49
C LEU A 17 26.25 -3.54 6.97
N ALA A 18 25.85 -2.58 6.15
CA ALA A 18 24.58 -1.88 6.36
C ALA A 18 23.44 -2.89 6.18
N ARG A 19 22.74 -3.19 7.27
CA ARG A 19 21.50 -3.97 7.24
C ARG A 19 20.38 -3.02 6.81
N ALA A 20 19.57 -3.43 5.84
CA ALA A 20 18.34 -2.71 5.53
C ALA A 20 17.42 -2.81 6.76
N GLU A 21 17.31 -1.72 7.51
CA GLU A 21 16.41 -1.59 8.66
C GLU A 21 15.05 -1.14 8.12
N PHE A 22 13.98 -1.86 8.47
CA PHE A 22 12.64 -1.33 8.24
C PHE A 22 12.48 -0.03 9.05
N PRO A 23 11.74 0.98 8.53
CA PRO A 23 11.52 2.18 9.31
C PRO A 23 10.80 1.84 10.61
N ALA A 24 11.12 2.55 11.70
CA ALA A 24 10.54 2.28 13.00
C ALA A 24 9.02 2.53 13.00
N PRO A 25 8.23 1.77 13.80
CA PRO A 25 6.82 2.06 14.01
C PRO A 25 6.59 3.52 14.39
N GLY A 26 5.56 4.14 13.82
CA GLY A 26 5.26 5.56 13.97
C GLY A 26 5.94 6.49 12.96
N THR A 27 6.87 5.98 12.13
CA THR A 27 7.46 6.77 11.04
C THR A 27 6.38 7.15 10.02
N VAL A 28 6.27 8.44 9.70
CA VAL A 28 5.39 8.92 8.62
C VAL A 28 6.05 8.62 7.27
N LEU A 29 5.35 7.87 6.43
CA LEU A 29 5.77 7.48 5.09
C LEU A 29 5.31 8.49 4.03
N ALA A 30 4.08 8.97 4.18
CA ALA A 30 3.46 9.96 3.30
C ALA A 30 2.46 10.78 4.10
N GLU A 31 2.28 12.04 3.71
CA GLU A 31 1.30 12.95 4.29
C GLU A 31 0.75 13.85 3.19
N ILE A 32 -0.57 14.00 3.16
CA ILE A 32 -1.24 14.93 2.26
C ILE A 32 -2.30 15.73 3.02
N THR A 33 -2.56 16.94 2.53
CA THR A 33 -3.61 17.82 3.03
C THR A 33 -4.61 18.08 1.92
N VAL A 34 -5.87 17.70 2.15
CA VAL A 34 -6.95 17.76 1.17
C VAL A 34 -8.29 17.78 1.91
N ASP A 35 -9.30 18.45 1.36
CA ASP A 35 -10.68 18.41 1.87
C ASP A 35 -11.35 17.09 1.42
N VAL A 36 -11.21 16.04 2.23
CA VAL A 36 -11.79 14.70 2.01
C VAL A 36 -13.26 14.69 2.42
N THR A 37 -13.62 15.44 3.45
CA THR A 37 -15.00 15.54 3.96
C THR A 37 -15.92 16.36 3.05
N GLY A 38 -15.36 17.29 2.27
CA GLY A 38 -16.08 18.22 1.42
C GLY A 38 -16.67 19.41 2.18
N ASP A 39 -16.17 19.71 3.38
CA ASP A 39 -16.69 20.77 4.25
C ASP A 39 -16.03 22.15 4.01
N GLY A 40 -15.06 22.22 3.08
CA GLY A 40 -14.29 23.41 2.76
C GLY A 40 -13.07 23.63 3.66
N THR A 41 -12.85 22.77 4.66
CA THR A 41 -11.69 22.78 5.54
C THR A 41 -10.71 21.67 5.11
N PRO A 42 -9.39 21.94 5.07
CA PRO A 42 -8.44 20.89 4.73
C PRO A 42 -8.32 19.83 5.83
N ASP A 43 -8.46 18.56 5.46
CA ASP A 43 -8.14 17.40 6.30
C ASP A 43 -6.68 16.97 6.10
N THR A 44 -6.12 16.21 7.03
CA THR A 44 -4.77 15.64 6.92
C THR A 44 -4.81 14.12 6.90
N ALA A 45 -4.32 13.50 5.83
CA ALA A 45 -4.19 12.06 5.70
C ALA A 45 -2.72 11.65 5.73
N ARG A 46 -2.39 10.61 6.51
CA ARG A 46 -1.03 10.10 6.71
C ARG A 46 -0.96 8.60 6.53
N LEU A 47 0.06 8.12 5.83
CA LEU A 47 0.52 6.74 5.97
C LEU A 47 1.66 6.68 6.97
N VAL A 48 1.53 5.79 7.94
CA VAL A 48 2.46 5.64 9.06
C VAL A 48 2.86 4.17 9.17
N VAL A 49 4.12 3.88 9.50
CA VAL A 49 4.56 2.50 9.77
C VAL A 49 3.86 1.96 11.03
N GLY A 50 3.16 0.84 10.87
CA GLY A 50 2.52 0.10 11.95
C GLY A 50 3.50 -0.82 12.70
N THR A 51 2.98 -1.58 13.67
CA THR A 51 3.78 -2.54 14.46
C THR A 51 4.03 -3.85 13.72
N ASP A 52 3.15 -4.22 12.79
CA ASP A 52 3.10 -5.56 12.19
C ASP A 52 3.67 -5.61 10.76
N ALA A 53 4.61 -4.71 10.45
CA ALA A 53 5.21 -4.55 9.11
C ALA A 53 4.22 -4.15 7.99
N ASP A 54 3.06 -3.59 8.38
CA ASP A 54 2.11 -2.92 7.49
C ASP A 54 2.10 -1.40 7.74
N ALA A 55 1.58 -0.65 6.78
CA ALA A 55 1.23 0.75 6.97
C ALA A 55 -0.16 0.88 7.64
N VAL A 56 -0.32 1.98 8.35
CA VAL A 56 -1.57 2.44 8.98
C VAL A 56 -1.96 3.75 8.32
N LEU A 57 -3.21 3.89 7.90
CA LEU A 57 -3.76 5.17 7.49
C LEU A 57 -4.29 5.90 8.71
N VAL A 58 -3.93 7.18 8.85
CA VAL A 58 -4.52 8.10 9.82
C VAL A 58 -5.09 9.28 9.07
N LEU A 59 -6.41 9.47 9.10
CA LEU A 59 -7.10 10.66 8.61
C LEU A 59 -7.52 11.50 9.82
N ASP A 60 -7.13 12.78 9.83
CA ASP A 60 -7.57 13.77 10.79
C ASP A 60 -8.36 14.86 10.06
N THR A 61 -9.64 14.96 10.41
CA THR A 61 -10.56 15.96 9.83
C THR A 61 -10.62 17.25 10.65
N GLY A 62 -9.97 17.29 11.81
CA GLY A 62 -10.11 18.36 12.79
C GLY A 62 -11.29 18.14 13.76
N GLN A 63 -12.38 17.53 13.32
CA GLN A 63 -13.49 17.11 14.18
C GLN A 63 -13.36 15.64 14.62
N ARG A 64 -12.79 14.79 13.75
CA ARG A 64 -12.64 13.35 13.98
C ARG A 64 -11.32 12.82 13.44
N ARG A 65 -10.77 11.85 14.17
CA ARG A 65 -9.66 11.02 13.70
C ARG A 65 -10.15 9.63 13.31
N VAL A 66 -9.78 9.16 12.13
CA VAL A 66 -10.01 7.80 11.62
C VAL A 66 -8.66 7.11 11.47
N THR A 67 -8.55 5.89 12.01
CA THR A 67 -7.34 5.07 11.93
C THR A 67 -7.68 3.73 11.30
N ALA A 68 -7.04 3.40 10.18
CA ALA A 68 -7.19 2.11 9.51
C ALA A 68 -5.88 1.33 9.57
N PRO A 69 -5.80 0.26 10.37
CA PRO A 69 -4.62 -0.60 10.38
C PRO A 69 -4.54 -1.43 9.09
N LYS A 70 -3.35 -1.98 8.80
CA LYS A 70 -3.14 -2.95 7.69
C LYS A 70 -3.61 -2.44 6.32
N ILE A 71 -3.50 -1.14 6.09
CA ILE A 71 -4.02 -0.51 4.87
C ILE A 71 -3.14 -0.81 3.65
N ALA A 72 -1.85 -1.06 3.88
CA ALA A 72 -0.88 -1.33 2.83
C ALA A 72 0.34 -2.11 3.33
N TRP A 73 0.92 -2.91 2.44
CA TRP A 73 2.21 -3.54 2.68
C TRP A 73 3.35 -2.52 2.56
N LEU A 74 4.39 -2.64 3.41
CA LEU A 74 5.48 -1.66 3.51
C LEU A 74 6.55 -1.75 2.41
N GLY A 75 6.54 -2.77 1.55
CA GLY A 75 7.50 -2.87 0.44
C GLY A 75 8.79 -3.63 0.76
N GLY A 76 9.30 -3.60 2.00
CA GLY A 76 10.61 -4.19 2.30
C GLY A 76 11.70 -3.63 1.36
N PRO A 77 12.41 -4.46 0.56
CA PRO A 77 13.33 -3.96 -0.47
C PRO A 77 12.65 -3.39 -1.74
N ALA A 78 11.34 -3.60 -1.92
CA ALA A 78 10.55 -3.02 -3.01
C ALA A 78 10.09 -1.59 -2.65
N PRO A 79 9.62 -0.79 -3.62
CA PRO A 79 9.03 0.51 -3.35
C PRO A 79 7.92 0.41 -2.28
N GLY A 80 7.96 1.33 -1.32
CA GLY A 80 6.96 1.42 -0.26
C GLY A 80 5.60 1.94 -0.78
N PRO A 81 4.58 1.92 0.10
CA PRO A 81 3.25 2.38 -0.27
C PRO A 81 3.21 3.90 -0.46
N SER A 82 2.26 4.36 -1.28
CA SER A 82 2.00 5.79 -1.49
C SER A 82 0.57 6.17 -1.12
N LEU A 83 0.38 7.47 -0.89
CA LEU A 83 -0.90 8.09 -0.56
C LEU A 83 -1.11 9.30 -1.45
N GLU A 84 -2.24 9.33 -2.13
CA GLU A 84 -2.61 10.40 -3.05
C GLU A 84 -4.08 10.78 -2.87
N ALA A 85 -4.44 12.00 -3.27
CA ALA A 85 -5.83 12.42 -3.37
C ALA A 85 -6.25 12.46 -4.84
N THR A 86 -7.46 12.03 -5.13
CA THR A 86 -8.06 12.17 -6.46
C THR A 86 -8.66 13.57 -6.63
N SER A 87 -8.87 13.99 -7.88
CA SER A 87 -9.58 15.24 -8.18
C SER A 87 -11.02 15.27 -7.67
N ALA A 88 -11.59 14.12 -7.31
CA ALA A 88 -12.93 13.97 -6.73
C ALA A 88 -12.93 13.97 -5.20
N GLY A 89 -11.81 14.29 -4.53
CA GLY A 89 -11.70 14.34 -3.07
C GLY A 89 -11.64 12.97 -2.39
N SER A 90 -11.42 11.89 -3.13
CA SER A 90 -11.19 10.56 -2.55
C SER A 90 -9.69 10.36 -2.27
N LEU A 91 -9.36 9.51 -1.33
CA LEU A 91 -7.98 9.09 -1.08
C LEU A 91 -7.67 7.81 -1.85
N GLN A 92 -6.43 7.66 -2.32
CA GLN A 92 -5.91 6.40 -2.87
C GLN A 92 -4.67 5.98 -2.10
N VAL A 93 -4.72 4.76 -1.59
CA VAL A 93 -3.56 4.08 -0.99
C VAL A 93 -3.08 3.03 -1.98
N VAL A 94 -1.84 3.17 -2.44
CA VAL A 94 -1.22 2.25 -3.41
C VAL A 94 -0.11 1.48 -2.74
N THR A 95 -0.06 0.17 -2.96
CA THR A 95 1.03 -0.72 -2.53
C THR A 95 1.24 -1.81 -3.56
N GLY A 96 2.37 -2.49 -3.53
CA GLY A 96 2.68 -3.51 -4.52
C GLY A 96 4.08 -4.06 -4.36
N ASN A 97 4.33 -5.18 -5.04
CA ASN A 97 5.67 -5.72 -5.22
C ASN A 97 5.95 -5.82 -6.72
N ASP A 98 6.74 -4.87 -7.24
CA ASP A 98 7.22 -4.93 -8.62
C ASP A 98 8.68 -5.36 -8.74
N SER A 99 9.35 -5.70 -7.63
CA SER A 99 10.81 -5.81 -7.56
C SER A 99 11.32 -7.19 -7.13
N ILE A 100 10.61 -7.89 -6.24
CA ILE A 100 11.10 -9.10 -5.57
C ILE A 100 10.29 -10.32 -6.00
N GLY A 101 10.97 -11.41 -6.36
CA GLY A 101 10.33 -12.67 -6.75
C GLY A 101 9.76 -12.66 -8.16
N ARG A 102 9.09 -13.76 -8.52
CA ARG A 102 8.49 -13.99 -9.85
C ARG A 102 7.18 -13.22 -10.04
N GLU A 103 6.34 -13.27 -9.02
CA GLU A 103 5.01 -12.68 -9.03
C GLU A 103 5.09 -11.19 -8.76
N ARG A 104 4.53 -10.41 -9.68
CA ARG A 104 4.41 -8.97 -9.56
C ARG A 104 2.97 -8.65 -9.24
N TRP A 105 2.76 -7.75 -8.29
CA TRP A 105 1.41 -7.33 -7.95
C TRP A 105 1.35 -5.86 -7.54
N SER A 106 0.18 -5.27 -7.73
CA SER A 106 -0.16 -3.95 -7.22
C SER A 106 -1.58 -3.96 -6.67
N GLN A 107 -1.80 -3.14 -5.65
CA GLN A 107 -3.09 -2.92 -5.02
C GLN A 107 -3.34 -1.42 -4.90
N THR A 108 -4.56 -1.00 -5.19
CA THR A 108 -5.05 0.34 -4.90
C THR A 108 -6.35 0.25 -4.13
N LEU A 109 -6.36 0.83 -2.94
CA LEU A 109 -7.58 1.06 -2.17
C LEU A 109 -8.04 2.50 -2.43
N THR A 110 -9.25 2.67 -2.95
CA THR A 110 -9.88 3.98 -3.11
C THR A 110 -10.84 4.21 -1.95
N LEU A 111 -10.61 5.28 -1.18
CA LEU A 111 -11.35 5.60 0.03
C LEU A 111 -12.14 6.89 -0.17
N ALA A 112 -13.42 6.87 0.17
CA ALA A 112 -14.30 8.03 0.01
C ALA A 112 -15.05 8.33 1.30
N TRP A 113 -15.11 9.61 1.69
CA TRP A 113 -15.92 10.05 2.80
C TRP A 113 -17.40 10.06 2.42
N ARG A 114 -18.24 9.31 3.12
CA ARG A 114 -19.68 9.23 2.88
C ARG A 114 -20.40 9.00 4.20
N ASP A 115 -21.48 9.74 4.42
CA ASP A 115 -22.35 9.59 5.60
C ASP A 115 -21.53 9.60 6.91
N ASP A 116 -20.63 10.58 7.04
CA ASP A 116 -19.74 10.80 8.19
C ASP A 116 -18.76 9.66 8.54
N ASP A 117 -18.42 8.83 7.54
CA ASP A 117 -17.40 7.80 7.66
C ASP A 117 -16.49 7.70 6.42
N LEU A 118 -15.28 7.18 6.62
CA LEU A 118 -14.35 6.89 5.53
C LEU A 118 -14.56 5.46 5.05
N LEU A 119 -15.15 5.29 3.88
CA LEU A 119 -15.49 3.99 3.33
C LEU A 119 -14.44 3.51 2.33
N LEU A 120 -14.20 2.20 2.29
CA LEU A 120 -13.50 1.55 1.18
C LEU A 120 -14.44 1.52 -0.03
N ALA A 121 -14.26 2.48 -0.94
CA ALA A 121 -15.16 2.71 -2.06
C ALA A 121 -14.80 1.87 -3.28
N GLY A 122 -13.51 1.60 -3.48
CA GLY A 122 -13.02 0.83 -4.61
C GLY A 122 -11.79 0.00 -4.26
N PHE A 123 -11.68 -1.14 -4.92
CA PHE A 123 -10.55 -2.04 -4.80
C PHE A 123 -10.04 -2.38 -6.20
N THR A 124 -8.76 -2.14 -6.42
CA THR A 124 -8.06 -2.55 -7.63
C THR A 124 -6.90 -3.44 -7.23
N TYR A 125 -6.74 -4.57 -7.90
CA TYR A 125 -5.57 -5.43 -7.76
C TYR A 125 -5.10 -5.91 -9.13
N GLY A 126 -3.81 -5.73 -9.42
CA GLY A 126 -3.17 -6.25 -10.62
C GLY A 126 -2.14 -7.30 -10.26
N TRP A 127 -2.02 -8.34 -11.07
CA TRP A 127 -0.96 -9.31 -10.94
C TRP A 127 -0.39 -9.69 -12.31
N ARG A 128 0.89 -10.04 -12.34
CA ARG A 128 1.51 -10.67 -13.50
C ARG A 128 2.67 -11.55 -13.09
N ASP A 129 2.81 -12.63 -13.81
CA ASP A 129 3.95 -13.51 -13.75
C ASP A 129 5.02 -13.06 -14.76
N THR A 130 6.27 -12.95 -14.31
CA THR A 130 7.38 -12.50 -15.16
C THR A 130 7.90 -13.56 -16.14
N LEU A 131 7.49 -14.82 -16.00
CA LEU A 131 7.90 -15.94 -16.85
C LEU A 131 6.74 -16.53 -17.66
N ASP A 132 5.51 -16.39 -17.18
CA ASP A 132 4.30 -16.84 -17.88
C ASP A 132 3.36 -15.66 -18.18
N ALA A 133 3.43 -15.14 -19.40
CA ALA A 133 2.61 -13.99 -19.80
C ALA A 133 1.10 -14.28 -19.79
N ALA A 134 0.67 -15.54 -19.80
CA ALA A 134 -0.74 -15.89 -19.70
C ALA A 134 -1.25 -15.80 -18.25
N ASN A 135 -0.35 -15.89 -17.26
CA ASN A 135 -0.67 -15.71 -15.85
C ASN A 135 -0.61 -14.23 -15.47
N THR A 136 -1.58 -13.46 -15.97
CA THR A 136 -1.70 -12.03 -15.74
C THR A 136 -3.16 -11.65 -15.57
N GLY A 137 -3.43 -10.65 -14.77
CA GLY A 137 -4.77 -10.13 -14.63
C GLY A 137 -4.91 -8.89 -13.79
N ARG A 138 -6.15 -8.41 -13.72
CA ARG A 138 -6.56 -7.23 -12.98
C ARG A 138 -7.99 -7.41 -12.49
N CYS A 139 -8.22 -7.19 -11.21
CA CYS A 139 -9.55 -7.01 -10.64
C CYS A 139 -9.75 -5.52 -10.35
N ASP A 140 -10.88 -4.95 -10.78
CA ASP A 140 -11.24 -3.57 -10.50
C ASP A 140 -12.72 -3.51 -10.11
N VAL A 141 -13.01 -3.20 -8.83
CA VAL A 141 -14.36 -3.27 -8.27
C VAL A 141 -14.68 -1.99 -7.53
N ASN A 142 -15.81 -1.38 -7.88
CA ASN A 142 -16.44 -0.35 -7.09
C ASN A 142 -17.35 -1.01 -6.05
N LEU A 143 -16.92 -0.99 -4.80
CA LEU A 143 -17.60 -1.67 -3.69
C LEU A 143 -18.92 -0.98 -3.36
N LEU A 144 -19.01 0.35 -3.49
CA LEU A 144 -20.25 1.09 -3.22
C LEU A 144 -21.40 0.76 -4.17
N THR A 145 -21.09 0.28 -5.38
CA THR A 145 -22.08 -0.12 -6.38
C THR A 145 -22.15 -1.64 -6.56
N GLY A 146 -21.15 -2.37 -6.07
CA GLY A 146 -20.99 -3.80 -6.27
C GLY A 146 -20.66 -4.19 -7.71
N ARG A 147 -20.21 -3.25 -8.55
CA ARG A 147 -19.89 -3.50 -9.96
C ARG A 147 -18.39 -3.41 -10.20
N GLY A 148 -17.90 -4.20 -11.14
CA GLY A 148 -16.49 -4.19 -11.50
C GLY A 148 -16.19 -5.00 -12.75
N VAL A 149 -14.90 -5.18 -13.02
CA VAL A 149 -14.38 -5.99 -14.11
C VAL A 149 -13.21 -6.83 -13.60
N LEU A 150 -13.22 -8.11 -13.95
CA LEU A 150 -12.08 -9.01 -13.83
C LEU A 150 -11.50 -9.23 -15.21
N THR A 151 -10.25 -8.87 -15.41
CA THR A 151 -9.49 -9.15 -16.64
C THR A 151 -8.47 -10.24 -16.35
N VAL A 152 -8.53 -11.38 -17.04
CA VAL A 152 -7.53 -12.45 -16.95
C VAL A 152 -7.05 -12.79 -18.35
N ASN A 153 -5.75 -12.74 -18.57
CA ASN A 153 -5.14 -12.98 -19.89
C ASN A 153 -5.83 -12.19 -21.03
N GLY A 154 -6.17 -10.94 -20.77
CA GLY A 154 -6.87 -10.05 -21.72
C GLY A 154 -8.36 -10.32 -21.90
N GLN A 155 -8.93 -11.32 -21.23
CA GLN A 155 -10.37 -11.59 -21.27
C GLN A 155 -11.07 -10.90 -20.10
N GLU A 156 -12.08 -10.10 -20.41
CA GLU A 156 -12.87 -9.37 -19.40
C GLU A 156 -14.13 -10.14 -19.00
N THR A 157 -14.40 -10.17 -17.71
CA THR A 157 -15.64 -10.66 -17.11
C THR A 157 -16.21 -9.59 -16.19
N ALA A 158 -17.49 -9.26 -16.37
CA ALA A 158 -18.15 -8.31 -15.48
C ALA A 158 -18.33 -8.92 -14.08
N ILE A 159 -17.99 -8.14 -13.05
CA ILE A 159 -18.28 -8.46 -11.66
C ILE A 159 -19.60 -7.81 -11.28
N THR A 160 -20.47 -8.57 -10.62
CA THR A 160 -21.65 -8.05 -9.93
C THR A 160 -21.78 -8.73 -8.57
N GLN A 161 -21.80 -7.93 -7.52
CA GLN A 161 -22.00 -8.34 -6.14
C GLN A 161 -22.95 -7.35 -5.44
N PRO A 162 -23.48 -7.68 -4.26
CA PRO A 162 -24.15 -6.69 -3.44
C PRO A 162 -23.21 -5.50 -3.15
N PRO A 163 -23.72 -4.26 -3.16
CA PRO A 163 -22.97 -3.13 -2.66
C PRO A 163 -22.44 -3.39 -1.25
N ASP A 164 -21.19 -3.04 -1.03
CA ASP A 164 -20.53 -3.10 0.26
C ASP A 164 -20.12 -1.70 0.71
N ARG A 165 -20.50 -1.36 1.94
CA ARG A 165 -20.22 -0.06 2.57
C ARG A 165 -19.27 -0.28 3.73
N LEU A 166 -18.13 -0.88 3.43
CA LEU A 166 -17.12 -1.23 4.41
C LEU A 166 -16.44 0.04 4.96
N PRO A 167 -16.60 0.39 6.25
CA PRO A 167 -15.75 1.39 6.88
C PRO A 167 -14.30 0.93 6.80
N VAL A 168 -13.39 1.81 6.43
CA VAL A 168 -11.98 1.45 6.24
C VAL A 168 -11.33 0.94 7.55
N THR A 169 -11.89 1.32 8.70
CA THR A 169 -11.48 0.84 10.02
C THR A 169 -11.71 -0.67 10.23
N LEU A 170 -12.56 -1.28 9.41
CA LEU A 170 -12.88 -2.72 9.43
C LEU A 170 -12.18 -3.49 8.31
N TRP A 171 -11.35 -2.84 7.49
CA TRP A 171 -10.53 -3.51 6.49
C TRP A 171 -9.56 -4.50 7.16
N ASP A 172 -9.54 -5.74 6.68
CA ASP A 172 -8.76 -6.84 7.24
C ASP A 172 -7.53 -7.21 6.39
N GLY A 173 -7.30 -6.49 5.28
CA GLY A 173 -6.22 -6.77 4.34
C GLY A 173 -6.58 -7.79 3.26
N GLN A 174 -7.81 -8.34 3.24
CA GLN A 174 -8.19 -9.38 2.29
C GLN A 174 -8.90 -8.82 1.06
N PRO A 175 -8.46 -9.15 -0.17
CA PRO A 175 -9.17 -8.76 -1.38
C PRO A 175 -10.65 -9.17 -1.35
N PRO A 176 -11.54 -8.41 -2.01
CA PRO A 176 -12.91 -8.84 -2.22
C PRO A 176 -12.97 -10.21 -2.89
N ARG A 177 -13.82 -11.11 -2.39
CA ARG A 177 -13.97 -12.48 -2.94
C ARG A 177 -14.33 -12.49 -4.43
N SER A 178 -14.99 -11.45 -4.92
CA SER A 178 -15.29 -11.27 -6.34
C SER A 178 -14.06 -11.23 -7.24
N CYS A 179 -12.88 -10.97 -6.68
CA CYS A 179 -11.62 -10.98 -7.42
C CYS A 179 -11.01 -12.40 -7.57
N GLY A 180 -11.48 -13.39 -6.79
CA GLY A 180 -10.97 -14.77 -6.85
C GLY A 180 -9.48 -14.89 -6.58
N LEU A 181 -8.97 -14.11 -5.61
CA LEU A 181 -7.56 -14.04 -5.23
C LEU A 181 -7.26 -14.83 -3.93
N ASP A 182 -8.23 -15.64 -3.49
CA ASP A 182 -8.19 -16.47 -2.29
C ASP A 182 -7.55 -17.86 -2.51
#